data_AF-A0A0M9VRM5-F1
#
_entry.id   AF-A0A0M9VRM5-F1
#
_cell.length_a   1.000
_cell.length_b   1.000
_cell.length_c   1.000
_cell.angle_alpha   90.00
_cell.angle_beta   90.00
_cell.angle_gamma   90.00
#
_symmetry.space_group_name_H-M   'P 1'
#
loop_
_entity.id
_entity.type
_entity.pdbx_description
1 polymer ?
#
loop_
_entity_poly.entity_id
_entity_poly.type
_entity_poly.pdbx_seq_one_letter_code
_entity_poly.pdbx_strand_id
1 'polypeptide(L)'
;MALFKSVSAAAVVGGALLALRQPDGRLDAAHFSTAVFARASLTLWLAGLVLGAAWSVLVYPHFVSPLRHLPTPPGGHWLLGHGPFIVKSAPGVPVRTWYG
;
A
#
# COMPACT_ATOMS: atom_id res chain seq x y z
N MET A 1 -8.43 1.02 8.88
CA MET A 1 -7.37 2.02 8.58
C MET A 1 -6.59 2.50 9.81
N ALA A 2 -7.22 2.66 10.99
CA ALA A 2 -6.52 3.04 12.22
C ALA A 2 -5.44 2.02 12.66
N LEU A 3 -5.72 0.72 12.51
CA LEU A 3 -4.82 -0.36 12.93
C LEU A 3 -3.45 -0.33 12.25
N PHE A 4 -3.39 0.00 10.95
CA PHE A 4 -2.14 0.03 10.18
C PHE A 4 -1.21 1.18 10.61
N LYS A 5 -1.79 2.33 10.97
CA LYS A 5 -1.04 3.49 11.50
C LYS A 5 -0.45 3.18 12.88
N SER A 6 -1.22 2.51 13.74
CA SER A 6 -0.81 2.15 15.10
C SER A 6 0.30 1.10 15.11
N VAL A 7 0.21 0.07 14.25
CA VAL A 7 1.23 -0.98 14.15
C VAL A 7 2.53 -0.42 13.57
N SER A 8 2.45 0.49 12.59
CA SER A 8 3.64 1.16 12.03
C SER A 8 4.33 2.05 13.06
N ALA A 9 3.56 2.84 13.82
CA ALA A 9 4.10 3.69 14.87
C ALA A 9 4.73 2.86 16.01
N ALA A 10 4.07 1.78 16.44
CA ALA A 10 4.58 0.89 17.48
C ALA A 10 5.86 0.16 17.07
N ALA A 11 5.96 -0.28 15.81
CA ALA A 11 7.16 -0.94 15.29
C ALA A 11 8.37 0.01 15.22
N VAL A 12 8.16 1.25 14.78
CA VAL A 12 9.23 2.27 14.70
C VAL A 12 9.68 2.71 16.10
N VAL A 13 8.73 2.99 17.00
CA VAL A 13 9.04 3.46 18.36
C VAL A 13 9.66 2.35 19.20
N GLY A 14 9.07 1.15 19.21
CA GLY A 14 9.60 0.01 19.96
C GLY A 14 11.00 -0.38 19.47
N GLY A 15 11.20 -0.29 18.16
CA GLY A 15 12.48 -0.49 17.53
C GLY A 15 13.57 0.51 17.89
N ALA A 16 13.25 1.80 17.82
CA ALA A 16 14.15 2.88 18.21
C ALA A 16 14.51 2.80 19.70
N LEU A 17 13.54 2.51 20.57
CA LEU A 17 13.77 2.36 22.00
C LEU A 17 14.68 1.17 22.33
N LEU A 18 14.51 0.05 21.64
CA LEU A 18 15.35 -1.13 21.85
C LEU A 18 16.79 -0.86 21.39
N ALA A 19 16.96 -0.17 20.27
CA ALA A 19 18.26 0.22 19.75
C ALA A 19 19.02 1.20 20.66
N LEU A 20 18.30 2.14 21.29
CA LEU A 20 18.88 3.10 22.25
C LEU A 20 19.22 2.47 23.62
N ARG A 21 18.73 1.26 23.90
CA ARG A 21 18.89 0.55 25.19
C ARG A 21 20.02 -0.48 25.20
N GLN A 22 20.72 -0.72 24.09
CA GLN A 22 21.76 -1.75 24.00
C GLN A 22 23.10 -1.17 24.52
N PRO A 23 23.66 -1.68 25.65
CA PRO A 23 24.98 -1.27 26.12
C PRO A 23 26.07 -1.91 25.25
N ASP A 24 26.98 -1.06 24.75
CA ASP A 24 28.07 -1.36 23.81
C ASP A 24 29.10 -2.37 24.36
N GLY A 25 28.80 -3.68 24.38
CA GLY A 25 29.71 -4.58 25.10
C GLY A 25 29.79 -6.06 24.78
N ARG A 26 28.95 -6.69 23.95
CA ARG A 26 29.17 -8.11 23.66
C ARG A 26 28.45 -8.57 22.40
N LEU A 27 29.23 -9.15 21.48
CA LEU A 27 28.91 -9.56 20.10
C LEU A 27 29.09 -8.43 19.09
N ASP A 28 30.32 -8.29 18.60
CA ASP A 28 30.70 -7.74 17.28
C ASP A 28 29.73 -6.71 16.70
N ALA A 29 29.94 -5.44 17.06
CA ALA A 29 29.10 -4.26 16.81
C ALA A 29 28.76 -3.95 15.33
N ALA A 30 29.11 -4.82 14.37
CA ALA A 30 28.84 -4.64 12.94
C ALA A 30 27.42 -5.08 12.52
N HIS A 31 26.78 -6.01 13.24
CA HIS A 31 25.55 -6.65 12.76
C HIS A 31 24.25 -6.15 13.40
N PHE A 32 24.28 -5.70 14.66
CA PHE A 32 23.09 -5.21 15.40
C PHE A 32 23.21 -3.72 15.75
N SER A 33 23.62 -2.91 14.77
CA SER A 33 23.65 -1.44 14.89
C SER A 33 22.24 -0.86 14.72
N THR A 34 21.93 0.25 15.42
CA THR A 34 20.72 1.08 15.20
C THR A 34 20.47 1.37 13.72
N ALA A 35 21.55 1.54 12.94
CA ALA A 35 21.46 1.74 11.50
C ALA A 35 20.92 0.52 10.75
N VAL A 36 21.34 -0.70 11.13
CA VAL A 36 20.84 -1.95 10.55
C VAL A 36 19.37 -2.13 10.89
N PHE A 37 19.01 -1.90 12.16
CA PHE A 37 17.62 -1.98 12.62
C PHE A 37 16.71 -0.99 11.87
N ALA A 38 17.12 0.27 11.76
CA ALA A 38 16.36 1.31 11.06
C ALA A 38 16.20 0.99 9.56
N ARG A 39 17.28 0.54 8.90
CA ARG A 39 17.24 0.12 7.49
C ARG A 39 16.32 -1.07 7.25
N ALA A 40 16.40 -2.09 8.10
CA ALA A 40 15.54 -3.28 8.01
C ALA A 40 14.06 -2.90 8.21
N SER A 41 13.77 -2.08 9.23
CA SER A 41 12.42 -1.60 9.53
C SER A 41 11.83 -0.78 8.40
N LEU A 42 12.60 0.16 7.85
CA LEU A 42 12.17 0.98 6.71
C LEU A 42 11.94 0.11 5.47
N THR A 43 12.82 -0.85 5.21
CA THR A 43 12.72 -1.76 4.05
C THR A 43 11.47 -2.63 4.15
N LEU A 44 11.20 -3.23 5.31
CA LEU A 44 10.00 -4.03 5.54
C LEU A 44 8.73 -3.18 5.45
N TRP A 45 8.76 -1.95 5.98
CA TRP A 45 7.62 -1.04 5.89
C TRP A 45 7.30 -0.65 4.45
N LEU A 46 8.32 -0.27 3.67
CA LEU A 46 8.17 0.06 2.25
C LEU A 46 7.73 -1.15 1.44
N ALA A 47 8.29 -2.34 1.70
CA ALA A 47 7.88 -3.57 1.06
C ALA A 47 6.39 -3.87 1.35
N GLY A 48 5.96 -3.73 2.60
CA GLY A 48 4.55 -3.89 2.98
C GLY A 48 3.63 -2.88 2.30
N LEU A 49 4.06 -1.62 2.15
CA LEU A 49 3.32 -0.60 1.42
C LEU A 49 3.17 -0.98 -0.06
N VAL A 50 4.27 -1.37 -0.72
CA VAL A 50 4.26 -1.77 -2.14
C VAL A 50 3.38 -3.00 -2.35
N LEU A 51 3.51 -4.03 -1.51
CA LEU A 51 2.70 -5.23 -1.59
C LEU A 51 1.21 -4.95 -1.32
N GLY A 52 0.90 -4.11 -0.32
CA GLY A 52 -0.47 -3.70 -0.03
C GLY A 52 -1.10 -2.89 -1.15
N ALA A 53 -0.32 -2.00 -1.78
CA ALA A 53 -0.75 -1.25 -2.95
C ALA A 53 -0.96 -2.16 -4.16
N ALA A 54 -0.02 -3.05 -4.46
CA ALA A 54 -0.15 -4.04 -5.54
C ALA A 54 -1.36 -4.95 -5.31
N TRP A 55 -1.59 -5.41 -4.08
CA TRP A 55 -2.78 -6.17 -3.72
C TRP A 55 -4.06 -5.39 -3.99
N SER A 56 -4.14 -4.14 -3.55
CA SER A 56 -5.36 -3.34 -3.63
C SER A 56 -5.67 -2.85 -5.05
N VAL A 57 -4.64 -2.60 -5.86
CA VAL A 57 -4.77 -1.98 -7.19
C VAL A 57 -4.77 -3.01 -8.32
N LEU A 58 -4.04 -4.12 -8.17
CA LEU A 58 -3.86 -5.11 -9.24
C LEU A 58 -4.48 -6.46 -8.88
N VAL A 59 -4.20 -7.00 -7.69
CA VAL A 59 -4.60 -8.38 -7.38
C VAL A 59 -6.09 -8.47 -7.05
N TYR A 60 -6.54 -7.66 -6.10
CA TYR A 60 -7.90 -7.72 -5.60
C TYR A 60 -8.94 -7.38 -6.69
N PRO A 61 -8.90 -6.20 -7.34
CA PRO A 61 -9.93 -5.85 -8.32
C PRO A 61 -9.98 -6.80 -9.53
N HIS A 62 -8.82 -7.26 -10.05
CA HIS A 62 -8.79 -8.03 -11.29
C HIS A 62 -8.95 -9.54 -11.09
N PHE A 63 -8.53 -10.11 -9.95
CA PHE A 63 -8.51 -11.56 -9.76
C PHE A 63 -9.44 -12.05 -8.64
N VAL A 64 -9.50 -11.33 -7.51
CA VAL A 64 -10.15 -11.84 -6.29
C VAL A 64 -11.57 -11.28 -6.12
N SER A 65 -11.79 -10.02 -6.51
CA SER A 65 -13.02 -9.28 -6.25
C SER A 65 -14.23 -10.01 -6.83
N PRO A 66 -15.27 -10.31 -6.02
CA PRO A 66 -16.52 -10.91 -6.51
C PRO A 66 -17.24 -10.03 -7.54
N LEU A 67 -16.98 -8.72 -7.50
CA LEU A 67 -17.62 -7.72 -8.35
C LEU A 67 -17.00 -7.64 -9.76
N ARG A 68 -15.92 -8.37 -10.04
CA ARG A 68 -15.21 -8.32 -11.33
C ARG A 68 -16.01 -8.82 -12.53
N HIS A 69 -17.04 -9.63 -12.28
CA HIS A 69 -17.91 -10.20 -13.31
C HIS A 69 -19.17 -9.39 -13.56
N LEU A 70 -19.32 -8.25 -12.90
CA LEU A 70 -20.42 -7.35 -13.18
C LEU A 70 -20.27 -6.77 -14.59
N PRO A 71 -21.37 -6.60 -15.32
CA PRO A 71 -21.33 -5.91 -16.60
C PRO A 71 -20.78 -4.50 -16.38
N THR A 72 -19.66 -4.22 -17.03
CA THR A 72 -18.99 -2.92 -17.00
C THR A 72 -19.03 -2.29 -18.38
N PRO A 73 -19.15 -0.95 -18.47
CA PRO A 73 -19.15 -0.28 -19.75
C PRO A 73 -17.80 -0.47 -20.46
N PRO A 74 -17.78 -0.51 -21.81
CA PRO A 74 -16.55 -0.69 -22.56
C PRO A 74 -15.62 0.52 -22.45
N GLY A 75 -14.34 0.32 -22.74
CA GLY A 75 -13.35 1.42 -22.83
C GLY A 75 -12.79 1.91 -21.49
N GLY A 76 -12.86 1.10 -20.44
CA GLY A 76 -12.18 1.39 -19.17
C GLY A 76 -10.66 1.27 -19.29
N HIS A 77 -9.91 2.19 -18.68
CA HIS A 77 -8.46 2.08 -18.57
C HIS A 77 -8.08 0.92 -17.64
N TRP A 78 -7.09 0.12 -18.02
CA TRP A 78 -6.58 -1.02 -17.25
C TRP A 78 -6.23 -0.74 -15.77
N LEU A 79 -5.81 0.49 -15.43
CA LEU A 79 -5.43 0.89 -14.07
C LEU A 79 -6.47 1.78 -13.40
N LEU A 80 -6.95 2.81 -14.10
CA LEU A 80 -7.81 3.86 -13.55
C LEU A 80 -9.30 3.61 -13.81
N GLY A 81 -9.66 2.52 -14.48
CA GLY A 81 -11.02 2.24 -14.93
C GLY A 81 -11.58 3.37 -15.78
N HIS A 82 -12.81 3.79 -15.51
CA HIS A 82 -13.45 4.90 -16.20
C HIS A 82 -13.14 6.28 -15.61
N GLY A 83 -12.29 6.37 -14.59
CA GLY A 83 -11.96 7.62 -13.90
C GLY A 83 -11.56 8.76 -14.85
N PRO A 84 -10.58 8.57 -15.77
CA PRO A 84 -10.17 9.62 -16.70
C PRO A 84 -11.29 10.10 -17.61
N PHE A 85 -12.17 9.19 -18.04
CA PHE A 85 -13.33 9.54 -18.86
C PHE A 85 -14.36 10.34 -18.06
N ILE A 86 -14.64 9.93 -16.82
CA ILE A 86 -15.57 10.62 -15.92
C ILE A 86 -15.08 12.04 -15.62
N VAL A 87 -13.80 12.20 -15.30
CA VAL A 87 -13.21 13.50 -14.94
C VAL A 87 -13.19 14.47 -16.13
N LYS A 88 -12.98 13.96 -17.35
CA LYS A 88 -12.96 14.79 -18.57
C LYS A 88 -14.35 15.14 -19.11
N SER A 89 -15.37 14.38 -18.72
CA SER A 89 -16.73 14.53 -19.28
C SER A 89 -17.56 15.51 -18.48
N ALA A 90 -18.49 16.20 -19.15
CA ALA A 90 -19.50 16.98 -18.45
C ALA A 90 -20.37 16.06 -17.56
N PRO A 91 -20.91 16.56 -16.43
CA PRO A 91 -21.78 15.77 -15.56
C PRO A 91 -22.92 15.10 -16.34
N GLY A 92 -23.15 13.82 -16.08
CA GLY A 92 -24.22 13.03 -16.71
C GLY A 92 -23.89 12.49 -18.12
N VAL A 93 -22.84 12.96 -18.79
CA VAL A 93 -22.41 12.41 -20.09
C VAL A 93 -21.99 10.94 -19.99
N PRO A 94 -21.15 10.51 -19.03
CA PRO A 94 -20.72 9.11 -18.94
C PRO A 94 -21.88 8.14 -18.81
N VAL A 95 -22.89 8.53 -18.02
CA VAL A 95 -24.08 7.71 -17.76
C VAL A 95 -24.89 7.53 -19.05
N ARG A 96 -25.11 8.59 -19.82
CA ARG A 96 -25.86 8.51 -21.10
C ARG A 96 -25.19 7.59 -22.11
N THR A 97 -23.86 7.59 -22.16
CA THR A 97 -23.10 6.74 -23.10
C THR A 97 -23.07 5.26 -22.73
N TRP A 98 -23.43 4.90 -21.50
CA TRP A 98 -23.38 3.51 -21.02
C TRP A 98 -24.73 2.80 -21.06
N TYR A 99 -25.82 3.57 -21.00
CA TYR A 99 -27.19 3.05 -21.13
C TYR A 99 -27.76 3.19 -22.55
N GLY A 100 -27.15 4.03 -23.40
CA GLY A 100 -27.61 4.36 -24.76
C GLY A 100 -27.02 3.49 -25.85
#